data_AF-A0A2R8BA43-F1
#
_entry.id   AF-A0A2R8BA43-F1
#
_cell.length_a   1.000
_cell.length_b   1.000
_cell.length_c   1.000
_cell.angle_alpha   90.00
_cell.angle_beta   90.00
_cell.angle_gamma   90.00
#
_symmetry.space_group_name_H-M   'P 1'
#
loop_
_entity.id
_entity.type
_entity.pdbx_description
1 polymer ?
#
loop_
_entity_poly.entity_id
_entity_poly.type
_entity_poly.pdbx_seq_one_letter_code
_entity_poly.pdbx_strand_id
1 'polypeptide(L)'
;MTRQFMAKTVGGAMIAAFAFTSTAEQASADLKDAIIGGIVVCGLTKCGQKKRSSGSRKTYKAPRKSGISSAQRQQNRDVQSSLNAFGFPVGTVDGSLGKRSRAAIRDYQGYMGYPSTGQLTDFERQTLVNGWQKFNAGAGNAYPRTMAALGPRGLLKIERDPNFAAQYGDNTGQAYAGNNTGQNGFNNNTGQNGYNANTGQAGFSNTAQTQNGAVQQPIQPLPKANQAGQVVGGAIPKLKPLQPIGKVAVSAASRCELVDQTTRIQGFIQASNMTDSNQALSEKFCEARGYAITQGGSVASQFQVSETELTSLCEQIQGGYAGVLATLPTAQEAQVVASSRSTAAQLGLTDPATTAAYGQICIGIGYRLDNEEMALSGALAMLAAGQAPYGEIVGHHLREGFGVAATPAAAAPWYRSAMGALEQGATPAFVPSTTAERVQVIRAALQLDQQRASGAGNGLPKLIPTAARLPALTVTKP
;
A
#
# COMPACT_ATOMS: atom_id res chain seq x y z
N MET A 1 -46.46 -78.47 -28.07
CA MET A 1 -46.49 -76.98 -28.16
C MET A 1 -46.90 -76.50 -26.77
N THR A 2 -46.16 -75.74 -25.98
CA THR A 2 -45.03 -74.83 -26.22
C THR A 2 -44.26 -74.66 -24.88
N ARG A 3 -43.04 -74.14 -24.97
CA ARG A 3 -41.89 -74.27 -24.06
C ARG A 3 -41.95 -73.50 -22.74
N GLN A 4 -41.17 -74.01 -21.79
CA GLN A 4 -40.57 -73.34 -20.63
C GLN A 4 -39.79 -72.06 -21.02
N PHE A 5 -39.73 -71.04 -20.16
CA PHE A 5 -38.54 -70.69 -19.33
C PHE A 5 -38.71 -69.36 -18.57
N MET A 6 -38.05 -69.31 -17.42
CA MET A 6 -37.83 -68.20 -16.49
C MET A 6 -37.26 -66.92 -17.12
N ALA A 7 -37.52 -65.75 -16.52
CA ALA A 7 -36.50 -64.73 -16.23
C ALA A 7 -36.98 -63.67 -15.22
N LYS A 8 -36.01 -63.13 -14.48
CA LYS A 8 -36.07 -62.30 -13.28
C LYS A 8 -36.20 -60.78 -13.55
N THR A 9 -36.45 -60.07 -12.44
CA THR A 9 -35.90 -58.75 -12.00
C THR A 9 -36.52 -57.41 -12.43
N VAL A 10 -37.02 -56.70 -11.40
CA VAL A 10 -36.73 -55.30 -10.98
C VAL A 10 -37.09 -54.15 -11.93
N GLY A 11 -37.92 -53.23 -11.42
CA GLY A 11 -37.90 -51.81 -11.84
C GLY A 11 -39.21 -51.05 -11.60
N GLY A 12 -39.16 -49.99 -10.79
CA GLY A 12 -40.11 -48.86 -10.90
C GLY A 12 -40.75 -48.37 -9.61
N ALA A 13 -40.00 -47.73 -8.72
CA ALA A 13 -40.55 -46.84 -7.70
C ALA A 13 -40.50 -45.39 -8.20
N MET A 14 -41.64 -44.71 -8.12
CA MET A 14 -41.85 -43.31 -8.49
C MET A 14 -40.98 -42.35 -7.67
N ILE A 15 -40.42 -41.33 -8.32
CA ILE A 15 -40.00 -40.09 -7.67
C ILE A 15 -40.94 -38.98 -8.11
N ALA A 16 -41.64 -38.40 -7.13
CA ALA A 16 -42.53 -37.26 -7.27
C ALA A 16 -41.75 -35.97 -7.51
N ALA A 17 -42.14 -35.20 -8.51
CA ALA A 17 -41.69 -33.83 -8.72
C ALA A 17 -42.54 -32.88 -7.88
N PHE A 18 -41.94 -32.24 -6.87
CA PHE A 18 -42.52 -31.09 -6.19
C PHE A 18 -42.20 -29.82 -6.99
N ALA A 19 -43.23 -29.17 -7.53
CA ALA A 19 -43.16 -27.81 -8.05
C ALA A 19 -43.53 -26.85 -6.90
N PHE A 20 -42.56 -26.06 -6.43
CA PHE A 20 -42.84 -24.86 -5.64
C PHE A 20 -42.95 -23.67 -6.59
N THR A 21 -44.12 -23.04 -6.60
CA THR A 21 -44.33 -21.72 -7.19
C THR A 21 -44.15 -20.69 -6.07
N SER A 22 -43.20 -19.76 -6.24
CA SER A 22 -43.07 -18.58 -5.37
C SER A 22 -43.62 -17.36 -6.11
N THR A 23 -44.73 -16.83 -5.61
CA THR A 23 -45.17 -15.47 -5.91
C THR A 23 -44.36 -14.52 -5.05
N ALA A 24 -43.42 -13.78 -5.66
CA ALA A 24 -42.70 -12.70 -5.00
C ALA A 24 -43.61 -11.47 -4.91
N GLU A 25 -44.02 -11.12 -3.70
CA GLU A 25 -44.67 -9.86 -3.38
C GLU A 25 -43.59 -8.75 -3.36
N GLN A 26 -43.80 -7.71 -4.16
CA GLN A 26 -42.92 -6.55 -4.21
C GLN A 26 -43.13 -5.70 -2.94
N ALA A 27 -42.07 -5.56 -2.15
CA ALA A 27 -41.90 -4.44 -1.24
C ALA A 27 -40.67 -3.64 -1.69
N SER A 28 -40.90 -2.63 -2.53
CA SER A 28 -39.91 -1.59 -2.82
C SER A 28 -39.99 -0.53 -1.73
N ALA A 29 -38.99 -0.48 -0.84
CA ALA A 29 -38.78 0.69 0.00
C ALA A 29 -37.97 1.73 -0.77
N ASP A 30 -38.61 2.88 -0.95
CA ASP A 30 -38.14 4.14 -1.51
C ASP A 30 -36.89 4.65 -0.75
N LEU A 31 -35.73 4.68 -1.42
CA LEU A 31 -34.58 5.48 -1.00
C LEU A 31 -34.32 6.56 -2.03
N LYS A 32 -35.05 7.66 -1.84
CA LYS A 32 -34.79 8.96 -2.47
C LYS A 32 -33.46 9.53 -1.96
N ASP A 33 -32.80 10.21 -2.89
CA ASP A 33 -31.69 11.16 -2.71
C ASP A 33 -30.30 10.59 -2.34
N ALA A 34 -29.54 10.21 -3.38
CA ALA A 34 -28.30 10.91 -3.78
C ALA A 34 -27.48 10.08 -4.78
N ILE A 35 -27.97 9.93 -6.02
CA ILE A 35 -27.16 9.49 -7.16
C ILE A 35 -26.74 10.73 -7.94
N ILE A 36 -25.51 11.21 -7.73
CA ILE A 36 -24.82 12.12 -8.66
C ILE A 36 -23.78 11.30 -9.39
N GLY A 37 -24.19 10.75 -10.54
CA GLY A 37 -23.36 10.00 -11.47
C GLY A 37 -24.00 9.98 -12.85
N GLY A 38 -24.36 11.15 -13.38
CA GLY A 38 -25.03 11.27 -14.67
C GLY A 38 -24.04 11.34 -15.83
N ILE A 39 -23.89 10.26 -16.59
CA ILE A 39 -23.75 10.33 -18.05
C ILE A 39 -24.69 9.29 -18.67
N VAL A 40 -25.79 9.79 -19.24
CA VAL A 40 -26.66 9.05 -20.14
C VAL A 40 -26.04 9.10 -21.53
N VAL A 41 -25.46 8.00 -21.98
CA VAL A 41 -25.14 7.80 -23.41
C VAL A 41 -26.41 7.32 -24.09
N CYS A 42 -27.07 8.21 -24.83
CA CYS A 42 -28.13 7.83 -25.74
C CYS A 42 -27.51 7.05 -26.90
N GLY A 43 -27.71 5.74 -26.91
CA GLY A 43 -27.24 4.82 -27.93
C GLY A 43 -27.75 5.16 -29.32
N LEU A 44 -26.89 4.92 -30.30
CA LEU A 44 -27.13 5.03 -31.73
C LEU A 44 -28.32 4.14 -32.16
N THR A 45 -29.52 4.70 -32.26
CA THR A 45 -30.52 4.35 -33.28
C THR A 45 -31.63 5.42 -33.34
N LYS A 46 -31.79 6.00 -34.54
CA LYS A 46 -32.91 6.81 -35.06
C LYS A 46 -34.01 7.24 -34.07
N CYS A 47 -34.00 8.50 -33.64
CA CYS A 47 -35.21 9.19 -33.19
C CYS A 47 -35.59 10.29 -34.19
N GLY A 48 -36.86 10.22 -34.63
CA GLY A 48 -37.42 10.85 -35.80
C GLY A 48 -37.40 12.38 -35.86
N GLN A 49 -37.32 12.85 -37.10
CA GLN A 49 -37.62 14.21 -37.52
C GLN A 49 -38.98 14.70 -37.01
N LYS A 50 -39.02 15.85 -36.32
CA LYS A 50 -40.19 16.73 -36.32
C LYS A 50 -39.79 18.21 -36.36
N LYS A 51 -40.21 18.82 -37.47
CA LYS A 51 -40.68 20.19 -37.73
C LYS A 51 -39.84 21.37 -37.21
N ARG A 52 -39.32 22.10 -38.21
CA ARG A 52 -38.69 23.42 -38.13
C ARG A 52 -39.71 24.45 -37.64
N SER A 53 -39.41 25.12 -36.53
CA SER A 53 -40.06 26.36 -36.09
C SER A 53 -38.98 27.42 -35.94
N SER A 54 -39.15 28.52 -36.66
CA SER A 54 -38.30 29.70 -36.67
C SER A 54 -38.39 30.43 -35.33
N GLY A 55 -37.33 30.38 -34.53
CA GLY A 55 -37.21 31.11 -33.27
C GLY A 55 -35.85 31.79 -33.15
N SER A 56 -35.88 33.13 -33.10
CA SER A 56 -34.84 34.07 -32.65
C SER A 56 -33.46 33.48 -32.31
N ARG A 57 -32.47 33.82 -33.14
CA ARG A 57 -31.04 33.48 -32.96
C ARG A 57 -30.46 34.20 -31.72
N LYS A 58 -30.66 33.63 -30.53
CA LYS A 58 -29.87 33.98 -29.35
C LYS A 58 -28.49 33.35 -29.51
N THR A 59 -27.47 34.16 -29.74
CA THR A 59 -26.06 33.75 -29.63
C THR A 59 -25.76 33.48 -28.15
N TYR A 60 -25.94 32.22 -27.73
CA TYR A 60 -25.40 31.74 -26.47
C TYR A 60 -23.87 31.68 -26.62
N LYS A 61 -23.15 32.61 -25.96
CA LYS A 61 -21.72 32.41 -25.75
C LYS A 61 -21.57 31.14 -24.90
N ALA A 62 -20.89 30.14 -25.45
CA ALA A 62 -20.59 28.90 -24.74
C ALA A 62 -19.92 29.23 -23.39
N PRO A 63 -20.36 28.64 -22.27
CA PRO A 63 -19.68 28.83 -20.99
C PRO A 63 -18.26 28.28 -21.11
N ARG A 64 -17.27 29.14 -20.88
CA ARG A 64 -15.87 28.75 -20.78
C ARG A 64 -15.75 27.76 -19.62
N LYS A 65 -15.36 26.51 -19.89
CA LYS A 65 -15.03 25.51 -18.86
C LYS A 65 -13.81 25.99 -18.07
N SER A 66 -14.01 26.81 -17.02
CA SER A 66 -13.05 26.92 -15.92
C SER A 66 -13.03 25.57 -15.20
N GLY A 67 -11.95 24.84 -15.02
CA GLY A 67 -10.52 25.16 -15.06
C GLY A 67 -9.71 24.22 -14.14
N ILE A 68 -10.36 23.28 -13.45
CA ILE A 68 -9.73 22.30 -12.55
C ILE A 68 -10.50 20.97 -12.65
N SER A 69 -9.81 19.83 -12.80
CA SER A 69 -10.43 18.49 -12.84
C SER A 69 -10.93 18.04 -11.45
N SER A 70 -11.80 17.03 -11.38
CA SER A 70 -12.22 16.43 -10.10
C SER A 70 -11.04 15.86 -9.32
N ALA A 71 -10.10 15.21 -10.01
CA ALA A 71 -8.86 14.69 -9.44
C ALA A 71 -7.98 15.81 -8.85
N GLN A 72 -7.81 16.92 -9.57
CA GLN A 72 -7.05 18.06 -9.07
C GLN A 72 -7.72 18.72 -7.86
N ARG A 73 -9.06 18.78 -7.83
CA ARG A 73 -9.79 19.26 -6.64
C ARG A 73 -9.56 18.35 -5.43
N GLN A 74 -9.48 17.04 -5.63
CA GLN A 74 -9.17 16.11 -4.54
C GLN A 74 -7.77 16.35 -3.99
N GLN A 75 -6.75 16.46 -4.86
CA GLN A 75 -5.39 16.79 -4.43
C GLN A 75 -5.31 18.10 -3.65
N ASN A 76 -6.04 19.12 -4.12
CA ASN A 76 -6.11 20.40 -3.41
C ASN A 76 -6.75 20.26 -2.03
N ARG A 77 -7.76 19.38 -1.88
CA ARG A 77 -8.36 19.07 -0.57
C ARG A 77 -7.39 18.36 0.35
N ASP A 78 -6.60 17.42 -0.17
CA ASP A 78 -5.59 16.71 0.60
C ASP A 78 -4.54 17.70 1.12
N VAL A 79 -4.04 18.59 0.27
CA VAL A 79 -3.13 19.69 0.67
C VAL A 79 -3.74 20.58 1.75
N GLN A 80 -5.00 21.00 1.58
CA GLN A 80 -5.68 21.86 2.55
C GLN A 80 -5.86 21.15 3.90
N SER A 81 -6.23 19.87 3.89
CA SER A 81 -6.35 19.03 5.09
C SER A 81 -5.00 18.89 5.80
N SER A 82 -3.93 18.59 5.05
CA SER A 82 -2.57 18.48 5.60
C SER A 82 -2.07 19.79 6.19
N LEU A 83 -2.27 20.92 5.51
CA LEU A 83 -1.88 22.24 6.01
C LEU A 83 -2.59 22.55 7.33
N ASN A 84 -3.91 22.39 7.39
CA ASN A 84 -4.68 22.60 8.62
C ASN A 84 -4.19 21.68 9.76
N ALA A 85 -3.97 20.39 9.48
CA ALA A 85 -3.53 19.41 10.48
C ALA A 85 -2.17 19.72 11.09
N PHE A 86 -1.25 20.33 10.32
CA PHE A 86 0.05 20.76 10.80
C PHE A 86 0.09 22.18 11.36
N GLY A 87 -1.06 22.84 11.48
CA GLY A 87 -1.17 24.18 12.06
C GLY A 87 -0.85 25.31 11.08
N PHE A 88 -0.93 25.06 9.77
CA PHE A 88 -0.90 26.09 8.72
C PHE A 88 -2.34 26.39 8.24
N PRO A 89 -3.01 27.40 8.80
CA PRO A 89 -4.46 27.55 8.65
C PRO A 89 -4.87 27.98 7.24
N VAL A 90 -5.61 27.12 6.53
CA VAL A 90 -6.19 27.44 5.21
C VAL A 90 -7.69 27.76 5.28
N GLY A 91 -8.36 27.41 6.39
CA GLY A 91 -9.81 27.50 6.53
C GLY A 91 -10.51 26.22 6.07
N THR A 92 -11.73 26.35 5.54
CA THR A 92 -12.51 25.21 5.06
C THR A 92 -11.82 24.51 3.88
N VAL A 93 -11.85 23.18 3.89
CA VAL A 93 -11.32 22.33 2.82
C VAL A 93 -12.31 22.33 1.65
N ASP A 94 -12.03 23.12 0.61
CA ASP A 94 -12.92 23.37 -0.53
C ASP A 94 -12.34 22.89 -1.88
N GLY A 95 -11.09 22.40 -1.89
CA GLY A 95 -10.39 21.94 -3.09
C GLY A 95 -9.92 23.06 -4.01
N SER A 96 -9.94 24.31 -3.55
CA SER A 96 -9.49 25.49 -4.29
C SER A 96 -8.33 26.18 -3.58
N LEU A 97 -7.13 26.18 -4.19
CA LEU A 97 -5.94 26.81 -3.60
C LEU A 97 -5.94 28.34 -3.77
N GLY A 98 -6.77 29.00 -2.95
CA GLY A 98 -6.93 30.45 -2.90
C GLY A 98 -5.82 31.19 -2.16
N LYS A 99 -6.04 32.48 -1.88
CA LYS A 99 -5.06 33.35 -1.20
C LYS A 99 -4.62 32.80 0.17
N ARG A 100 -5.56 32.23 0.93
CA ARG A 100 -5.29 31.62 2.25
C ARG A 100 -4.42 30.38 2.14
N SER A 101 -4.74 29.47 1.21
CA SER A 101 -3.89 28.29 0.94
C SER A 101 -2.48 28.70 0.52
N ARG A 102 -2.33 29.71 -0.35
CA ARG A 102 -1.02 30.21 -0.75
C ARG A 102 -0.23 30.84 0.39
N ALA A 103 -0.90 31.48 1.35
CA ALA A 103 -0.26 31.99 2.56
C ALA A 103 0.23 30.84 3.44
N ALA A 104 -0.63 29.87 3.74
CA ALA A 104 -0.27 28.68 4.50
C ALA A 104 0.86 27.87 3.84
N ILE A 105 0.90 27.80 2.50
CA ILE A 105 2.00 27.18 1.75
C ILE A 105 3.32 27.93 2.00
N ARG A 106 3.31 29.27 2.03
CA ARG A 106 4.53 30.03 2.38
C ARG A 106 4.96 29.77 3.81
N ASP A 107 4.02 29.67 4.74
CA ASP A 107 4.33 29.38 6.15
C ASP A 107 4.93 27.96 6.29
N TYR A 108 4.37 26.99 5.57
CA TYR A 108 4.91 25.64 5.47
C TYR A 108 6.31 25.63 4.85
N GLN A 109 6.51 26.33 3.73
CA GLN A 109 7.80 26.44 3.08
C GLN A 109 8.85 27.11 3.99
N GLY A 110 8.48 28.20 4.65
CA GLY A 110 9.33 28.88 5.62
C GLY A 110 9.68 27.99 6.81
N TYR A 111 8.69 27.26 7.34
CA TYR A 111 8.93 26.27 8.39
C TYR A 111 9.90 25.19 7.93
N MET A 112 9.74 24.67 6.71
CA MET A 112 10.61 23.64 6.17
C MET A 112 11.98 24.16 5.75
N GLY A 113 12.14 25.46 5.46
CA GLY A 113 13.36 26.03 4.92
C GLY A 113 13.42 25.98 3.39
N TYR A 114 12.28 25.84 2.73
CA TYR A 114 12.14 25.96 1.27
C TYR A 114 11.96 27.43 0.86
N PRO A 115 12.17 27.76 -0.43
CA PRO A 115 11.77 29.06 -0.96
C PRO A 115 10.27 29.32 -0.74
N SER A 116 9.93 30.42 -0.06
CA SER A 116 8.53 30.76 0.31
C SER A 116 7.74 31.36 -0.85
N THR A 117 7.60 30.61 -1.94
CA THR A 117 6.93 31.04 -3.18
C THR A 117 5.40 31.04 -3.06
N GLY A 118 4.84 30.30 -2.11
CA GLY A 118 3.39 30.09 -2.00
C GLY A 118 2.82 29.19 -3.09
N GLN A 119 3.69 28.45 -3.78
CA GLN A 119 3.35 27.40 -4.75
C GLN A 119 4.09 26.13 -4.36
N LEU A 120 3.36 25.03 -4.18
CA LEU A 120 3.98 23.75 -3.85
C LEU A 120 4.63 23.14 -5.08
N THR A 121 5.89 22.74 -4.95
CA THR A 121 6.48 21.75 -5.85
C THR A 121 5.88 20.37 -5.60
N ASP A 122 6.10 19.42 -6.52
CA ASP A 122 5.64 18.04 -6.33
C ASP A 122 6.25 17.39 -5.08
N PHE A 123 7.54 17.64 -4.85
CA PHE A 123 8.25 17.16 -3.66
C PHE A 123 7.66 17.73 -2.38
N GLU A 124 7.50 19.06 -2.31
CA GLU A 124 6.92 19.75 -1.14
C GLU A 124 5.50 19.27 -0.84
N ARG A 125 4.69 19.06 -1.89
CA ARG A 125 3.34 18.51 -1.74
C ARG A 125 3.38 17.09 -1.15
N GLN A 126 4.26 16.22 -1.66
CA GLN A 126 4.37 14.85 -1.18
C GLN A 126 4.84 14.80 0.28
N THR A 127 5.88 15.56 0.66
CA THR A 127 6.33 15.63 2.06
C THR A 127 5.21 16.08 2.99
N LEU A 128 4.43 17.08 2.59
CA LEU A 128 3.29 17.58 3.36
C LEU A 128 2.19 16.52 3.53
N VAL A 129 1.78 15.87 2.43
CA VAL A 129 0.67 14.90 2.44
C VAL A 129 1.07 13.58 3.11
N ASN A 130 2.29 13.07 2.85
CA ASN A 130 2.80 11.85 3.47
C ASN A 130 2.97 12.03 4.97
N GLY A 131 3.52 13.18 5.40
CA GLY A 131 3.59 13.52 6.81
C GLY A 131 2.20 13.50 7.45
N TRP A 132 1.19 14.05 6.80
CA TRP A 132 -0.19 14.08 7.33
C TRP A 132 -0.80 12.69 7.45
N GLN A 133 -0.58 11.83 6.45
CA GLN A 133 -1.02 10.43 6.49
C GLN A 133 -0.37 9.69 7.66
N LYS A 134 0.94 9.87 7.86
CA LYS A 134 1.66 9.32 9.01
C LYS A 134 1.13 9.90 10.32
N PHE A 135 0.88 11.21 10.39
CA PHE A 135 0.30 11.83 11.57
C PHE A 135 -1.05 11.19 11.95
N ASN A 136 -1.95 11.00 10.98
CA ASN A 136 -3.24 10.35 11.19
C ASN A 136 -3.12 8.88 11.60
N ALA A 137 -2.10 8.18 11.09
CA ALA A 137 -1.79 6.81 11.47
C ALA A 137 -1.13 6.70 12.86
N GLY A 138 -0.95 7.80 13.59
CA GLY A 138 -0.35 7.81 14.94
C GLY A 138 1.10 8.27 15.02
N ALA A 139 1.66 8.84 13.94
CA ALA A 139 2.84 9.72 13.86
C ALA A 139 3.46 10.11 15.19
N GLY A 140 2.67 10.90 15.90
CA GLY A 140 3.13 11.63 17.05
C GLY A 140 3.51 10.75 18.24
N ASN A 141 2.90 9.56 18.38
CA ASN A 141 3.15 8.68 19.53
C ASN A 141 4.58 8.14 19.54
N ALA A 142 5.19 8.09 18.37
CA ALA A 142 6.49 7.50 18.18
C ALA A 142 7.62 8.53 18.25
N TYR A 143 7.29 9.81 18.17
CA TYR A 143 8.24 10.91 18.37
C TYR A 143 7.79 11.84 19.50
N PRO A 144 7.63 11.32 20.74
CA PRO A 144 7.02 12.07 21.82
C PRO A 144 7.80 13.33 22.18
N ARG A 145 9.14 13.33 22.09
CA ARG A 145 9.95 14.52 22.41
C ARG A 145 9.90 15.55 21.30
N THR A 146 9.93 15.10 20.05
CA THR A 146 9.76 15.97 18.88
C THR A 146 8.37 16.60 18.87
N MET A 147 7.33 15.83 19.20
CA MET A 147 5.95 16.32 19.33
C MET A 147 5.81 17.33 20.47
N ALA A 148 6.44 17.09 21.62
CA ALA A 148 6.44 18.04 22.73
C ALA A 148 7.16 19.36 22.38
N ALA A 149 8.26 19.27 21.62
CA ALA A 149 9.07 20.44 21.26
C ALA A 149 8.48 21.27 20.10
N LEU A 150 7.96 20.60 19.07
CA LEU A 150 7.58 21.25 17.81
C LEU A 150 6.08 21.16 17.48
N GLY A 151 5.34 20.32 18.21
CA GLY A 151 3.97 19.94 17.85
C GLY A 151 3.93 19.02 16.61
N PRO A 152 2.74 18.77 16.05
CA PRO A 152 2.53 17.90 14.89
C PRO A 152 3.44 18.23 13.69
N ARG A 153 3.72 19.51 13.46
CA ARG A 153 4.59 19.96 12.35
C ARG A 153 6.02 19.40 12.43
N GLY A 154 6.50 18.99 13.61
CA GLY A 154 7.79 18.30 13.76
C GLY A 154 7.89 17.03 12.91
N LEU A 155 6.76 16.35 12.67
CA LEU A 155 6.70 15.19 11.80
C LEU A 155 7.03 15.51 10.34
N LEU A 156 6.78 16.74 9.88
CA LEU A 156 7.16 17.16 8.52
C LEU A 156 8.68 17.23 8.37
N LYS A 157 9.39 17.62 9.43
CA LYS A 157 10.85 17.65 9.44
C LYS A 157 11.45 16.25 9.48
N ILE A 158 10.82 15.35 10.23
CA ILE A 158 11.15 13.92 10.25
C ILE A 158 10.87 13.28 8.88
N GLU A 159 9.76 13.64 8.23
CA GLU A 159 9.41 13.12 6.90
C GLU A 159 10.48 13.48 5.86
N ARG A 160 10.98 14.70 5.92
CA ARG A 160 12.06 15.15 5.03
C ARG A 160 13.41 14.55 5.39
N ASP A 161 13.70 14.47 6.69
CA ASP A 161 14.96 13.96 7.22
C ASP A 161 14.67 13.06 8.43
N PRO A 162 14.70 11.73 8.26
CA PRO A 162 14.46 10.79 9.34
C PRO A 162 15.41 10.99 10.54
N ASN A 163 16.59 11.58 10.32
CA ASN A 163 17.56 11.85 11.38
C ASN A 163 17.20 13.08 12.23
N PHE A 164 16.24 13.89 11.80
CA PHE A 164 15.81 15.08 12.52
C PHE A 164 15.29 14.76 13.94
N ALA A 165 14.67 13.60 14.14
CA ALA A 165 14.18 13.18 15.46
C ALA A 165 15.33 12.98 16.48
N ALA A 166 16.53 12.58 16.01
CA ALA A 166 17.67 12.30 16.87
C ALA A 166 18.12 13.53 17.68
N GLN A 167 17.93 14.74 17.15
CA GLN A 167 18.29 15.98 17.86
C GLN A 167 17.42 16.22 19.11
N TYR A 168 16.23 15.63 19.17
CA TYR A 168 15.33 15.67 20.33
C TYR A 168 15.50 14.44 21.22
N GLY A 169 16.48 13.59 20.92
CA GLY A 169 16.67 12.31 21.60
C GLY A 169 15.61 11.27 21.26
N ASP A 170 14.79 11.48 20.23
CA ASP A 170 13.91 10.44 19.69
C ASP A 170 14.75 9.54 18.78
N ASN A 171 14.86 8.25 19.11
CA ASN A 171 15.67 7.31 18.34
C ASN A 171 15.02 7.01 16.98
N THR A 172 15.80 7.16 15.91
CA THR A 172 15.38 7.02 14.50
C THR A 172 15.18 5.56 14.06
N GLY A 173 15.27 4.61 14.99
CA GLY A 173 15.22 3.17 14.69
C GLY A 173 14.08 2.38 15.34
N GLN A 174 13.23 2.98 16.18
CA GLN A 174 12.21 2.19 16.91
C GLN A 174 10.82 2.80 16.95
N ALA A 175 10.62 3.99 16.39
CA ALA A 175 9.40 4.71 16.66
C ALA A 175 8.93 5.46 15.41
N TYR A 176 8.68 4.70 14.34
CA TYR A 176 7.40 4.68 13.62
C TYR A 176 7.30 3.37 12.81
N ALA A 177 7.70 2.26 13.42
CA ALA A 177 7.17 0.96 13.05
C ALA A 177 5.78 0.90 13.69
N GLY A 178 4.76 1.41 12.99
CA GLY A 178 3.38 1.33 13.46
C GLY A 178 3.05 -0.12 13.80
N ASN A 179 2.52 -0.37 15.00
CA ASN A 179 1.97 -1.63 15.53
C ASN A 179 1.93 -2.82 14.56
N ASN A 180 3.10 -3.35 14.23
CA ASN A 180 3.27 -4.57 13.45
C ASN A 180 4.36 -5.45 14.08
N THR A 181 4.42 -5.45 15.40
CA THR A 181 5.11 -6.50 16.16
C THR A 181 4.08 -7.47 16.73
N GLY A 182 3.43 -8.20 15.82
CA GLY A 182 2.91 -9.53 16.08
C GLY A 182 3.91 -10.55 15.53
N GLN A 183 4.85 -10.97 16.37
CA GLN A 183 5.72 -12.15 16.18
C GLN A 183 6.43 -12.30 14.83
N ASN A 184 7.62 -11.71 14.71
CA ASN A 184 8.83 -12.42 14.28
C ASN A 184 10.05 -11.55 14.59
N GLY A 185 10.77 -11.88 15.66
CA GLY A 185 11.92 -11.13 16.11
C GLY A 185 13.15 -11.36 15.24
N PHE A 186 13.69 -10.28 14.68
CA PHE A 186 15.12 -10.15 14.42
C PHE A 186 15.58 -8.82 15.02
N ASN A 187 16.26 -8.95 16.16
CA ASN A 187 16.86 -7.87 16.93
C ASN A 187 18.22 -7.55 16.30
N ASN A 188 18.39 -6.36 15.71
CA ASN A 188 19.72 -5.87 15.34
C ASN A 188 20.37 -5.26 16.59
N ASN A 189 21.05 -6.12 17.36
CA ASN A 189 22.06 -5.70 18.31
C ASN A 189 23.28 -5.22 17.53
N THR A 190 23.42 -3.90 17.38
CA THR A 190 24.72 -3.29 17.10
C THR A 190 25.26 -2.70 18.40
N GLY A 191 26.30 -3.37 18.93
CA GLY A 191 27.34 -2.79 19.75
C GLY A 191 26.91 -2.07 21.04
N GLN A 192 26.91 -2.82 22.15
CA GLN A 192 27.27 -2.24 23.45
C GLN A 192 28.66 -1.59 23.35
N ASN A 193 28.72 -0.28 23.60
CA ASN A 193 29.78 0.31 24.40
C ASN A 193 29.11 1.34 25.31
N GLY A 194 28.89 0.94 26.56
CA GLY A 194 28.37 1.81 27.60
C GLY A 194 29.45 2.79 28.05
N TYR A 195 29.13 4.08 28.00
CA TYR A 195 29.64 5.05 28.96
C TYR A 195 28.45 5.54 29.79
N ASN A 196 28.51 5.22 31.07
CA ASN A 196 27.65 5.72 32.13
C ASN A 196 27.93 7.22 32.33
N ALA A 197 26.88 8.04 32.30
CA ALA A 197 26.87 9.33 32.96
C ALA A 197 25.48 9.61 33.54
N ASN A 198 25.35 9.25 34.81
CA ASN A 198 24.39 9.76 35.76
C ASN A 198 24.39 11.30 35.77
N THR A 199 23.24 11.96 35.57
CA THR A 199 22.86 13.22 36.24
C THR A 199 21.35 13.38 36.20
N GLY A 200 20.78 13.69 37.36
CA GLY A 200 19.36 13.57 37.63
C GLY A 200 18.48 14.75 37.19
N GLN A 201 17.18 14.44 37.26
CA GLN A 201 16.06 15.28 37.66
C GLN A 201 15.99 16.73 37.14
N ALA A 202 15.03 16.95 36.24
CA ALA A 202 14.18 18.12 36.31
C ALA A 202 12.74 17.66 36.59
N GLY A 203 12.12 18.25 37.60
CA GLY A 203 10.75 17.96 37.99
C GLY A 203 10.21 19.02 38.94
N PHE A 204 10.20 20.27 38.51
CA PHE A 204 9.31 21.29 39.06
C PHE A 204 7.93 21.13 38.43
N SER A 205 6.90 21.11 39.25
CA SER A 205 5.55 21.53 38.87
C SER A 205 4.93 22.26 40.04
N ASN A 206 4.50 23.47 39.76
CA ASN A 206 3.98 24.46 40.67
C ASN A 206 2.50 24.62 40.32
N THR A 207 1.59 24.51 41.30
CA THR A 207 0.55 25.51 41.57
C THR A 207 -0.32 25.09 42.75
N ALA A 208 -0.65 26.09 43.55
CA ALA A 208 -1.06 26.01 44.92
C ALA A 208 -2.58 25.96 45.10
N GLN A 209 -3.03 25.34 46.19
CA GLN A 209 -4.12 25.87 47.00
C GLN A 209 -3.97 25.44 48.46
N THR A 210 -3.96 26.45 49.32
CA THR A 210 -3.86 26.44 50.79
C THR A 210 -5.08 25.82 51.47
N GLN A 211 -4.88 25.03 52.54
CA GLN A 211 -5.50 25.29 53.85
C GLN A 211 -4.86 24.46 54.97
N ASN A 212 -4.71 25.12 56.12
CA ASN A 212 -4.08 24.69 57.36
C ASN A 212 -4.87 23.61 58.12
N GLY A 213 -4.16 22.75 58.88
CA GLY A 213 -4.75 21.97 59.97
C GLY A 213 -3.92 20.72 60.33
N ALA A 214 -3.39 20.69 61.56
CA ALA A 214 -2.56 19.65 62.19
C ALA A 214 -3.15 18.21 62.08
N VAL A 215 -2.40 17.11 62.20
CA VAL A 215 -1.79 16.56 63.44
C VAL A 215 -0.65 15.57 63.11
N GLN A 216 0.39 15.58 63.96
CA GLN A 216 1.59 14.72 63.97
C GLN A 216 1.28 13.22 64.19
N GLN A 217 2.15 12.33 63.69
CA GLN A 217 2.55 11.07 64.35
C GLN A 217 3.97 10.62 63.92
N PRO A 218 4.69 9.84 64.75
CA PRO A 218 6.15 9.88 64.87
C PRO A 218 6.95 9.04 63.85
N ILE A 219 8.19 9.45 63.66
CA ILE A 219 9.23 8.79 62.86
C ILE A 219 9.63 7.46 63.53
N GLN A 220 9.49 6.33 62.83
CA GLN A 220 10.13 5.07 63.22
C GLN A 220 11.49 4.89 62.53
N PRO A 221 12.51 4.33 63.22
CA PRO A 221 13.88 4.21 62.71
C PRO A 221 14.03 3.14 61.62
N LEU A 222 15.00 3.35 60.73
CA LEU A 222 15.33 2.45 59.62
C LEU A 222 15.60 0.99 60.08
N PRO A 223 15.07 -0.02 59.37
CA PRO A 223 15.44 -1.42 59.60
C PRO A 223 16.90 -1.70 59.22
N LYS A 224 17.58 -2.44 60.10
CA LYS A 224 18.97 -2.90 59.95
C LYS A 224 19.10 -3.92 58.81
N ALA A 225 20.22 -3.83 58.08
CA ALA A 225 20.65 -4.82 57.12
C ALA A 225 20.83 -6.19 57.80
N ASN A 226 20.09 -7.20 57.34
CA ASN A 226 20.36 -8.59 57.67
C ASN A 226 20.08 -9.49 56.46
N GLN A 227 21.08 -10.34 56.22
CA GLN A 227 21.11 -11.55 55.39
C GLN A 227 21.38 -11.36 53.89
N ALA A 228 22.60 -11.74 53.51
CA ALA A 228 23.01 -12.02 52.15
C ALA A 228 22.08 -13.07 51.54
N GLY A 229 21.25 -12.65 50.58
CA GLY A 229 20.53 -13.56 49.71
C GLY A 229 21.52 -14.37 48.89
N GLN A 230 21.40 -15.69 48.97
CA GLN A 230 22.16 -16.64 48.16
C GLN A 230 22.06 -16.29 46.67
N VAL A 231 23.20 -16.05 46.04
CA VAL A 231 23.33 -16.11 44.58
C VAL A 231 23.13 -17.56 44.17
N VAL A 232 21.90 -17.91 43.76
CA VAL A 232 21.65 -19.18 43.08
C VAL A 232 22.42 -19.11 41.76
N GLY A 233 23.47 -19.91 41.63
CA GLY A 233 24.22 -20.09 40.39
C GLY A 233 23.34 -20.73 39.33
N GLY A 234 22.47 -19.95 38.70
CA GLY A 234 21.73 -20.34 37.52
C GLY A 234 22.69 -20.39 36.34
N ALA A 235 22.90 -21.56 35.76
CA ALA A 235 23.64 -21.69 34.51
C ALA A 235 22.98 -20.80 33.44
N ILE A 236 23.77 -19.97 32.77
CA ILE A 236 23.30 -19.17 31.62
C ILE A 236 22.73 -20.17 30.59
N PRO A 237 21.46 -20.04 30.18
CA PRO A 237 20.87 -20.91 29.17
C PRO A 237 21.73 -20.85 27.91
N LYS A 238 22.23 -22.00 27.46
CA LYS A 238 22.97 -22.08 26.19
C LYS A 238 22.02 -21.64 25.07
N LEU A 239 22.42 -20.63 24.31
CA LEU A 239 21.67 -20.17 23.13
C LEU A 239 21.47 -21.37 22.19
N LYS A 240 20.23 -21.57 21.74
CA LYS A 240 19.95 -22.59 20.73
C LYS A 240 20.74 -22.23 19.47
N PRO A 241 21.43 -23.20 18.83
CA PRO A 241 22.06 -22.96 17.53
C PRO A 241 21.02 -22.43 16.55
N LEU A 242 21.33 -21.31 15.89
CA LEU A 242 20.51 -20.80 14.81
C LEU A 242 20.51 -21.86 13.70
N GLN A 243 19.34 -22.43 13.42
CA GLN A 243 19.19 -23.29 12.25
C GLN A 243 19.01 -22.39 11.02
N PRO A 244 19.65 -22.72 9.89
CA PRO A 244 19.36 -22.05 8.63
C PRO A 244 17.85 -22.17 8.38
N ILE A 245 17.18 -21.03 8.28
CA ILE A 245 15.83 -21.01 7.73
C ILE A 245 15.95 -21.57 6.31
N GLY A 246 14.97 -22.37 5.88
CA GLY A 246 14.83 -22.76 4.48
C GLY A 246 14.71 -21.53 3.56
N LYS A 247 14.31 -21.71 2.30
CA LYS A 247 14.12 -20.56 1.38
C LYS A 247 13.24 -19.49 2.05
N VAL A 248 13.84 -18.33 2.37
CA VAL A 248 13.13 -17.18 2.93
C VAL A 248 12.31 -16.54 1.82
N ALA A 249 11.02 -16.27 2.06
CA ALA A 249 10.17 -15.59 1.10
C ALA A 249 10.73 -14.19 0.80
N VAL A 250 10.64 -13.76 -0.47
CA VAL A 250 11.13 -12.44 -0.87
C VAL A 250 10.19 -11.36 -0.32
N SER A 251 10.75 -10.41 0.43
CA SER A 251 10.03 -9.30 1.08
C SER A 251 9.94 -8.09 0.16
N ALA A 252 8.72 -7.62 -0.15
CA ALA A 252 8.56 -6.37 -0.90
C ALA A 252 8.98 -5.16 -0.07
N ALA A 253 8.76 -5.17 1.25
CA ALA A 253 9.20 -4.10 2.14
C ALA A 253 10.72 -3.91 2.07
N SER A 254 11.47 -4.99 2.27
CA SER A 254 12.95 -4.98 2.22
C SER A 254 13.47 -4.55 0.84
N ARG A 255 12.84 -5.03 -0.24
CA ARG A 255 13.19 -4.61 -1.60
C ARG A 255 12.96 -3.10 -1.77
N CYS A 256 11.85 -2.58 -1.29
CA CYS A 256 11.54 -1.16 -1.44
C CYS A 256 12.41 -0.24 -0.59
N GLU A 257 12.90 -0.68 0.58
CA GLU A 257 13.91 0.04 1.34
C GLU A 257 15.21 0.19 0.55
N LEU A 258 15.66 -0.87 -0.12
CA LEU A 258 16.86 -0.83 -0.98
C LEU A 258 16.66 0.07 -2.21
N VAL A 259 15.49 -0.03 -2.85
CA VAL A 259 15.15 0.79 -4.02
C VAL A 259 15.12 2.26 -3.65
N ASP A 260 14.51 2.62 -2.52
CA ASP A 260 14.44 4.01 -2.05
C ASP A 260 15.85 4.57 -1.76
N GLN A 261 16.72 3.80 -1.10
CA GLN A 261 18.12 4.20 -0.90
C GLN A 261 18.84 4.47 -2.23
N THR A 262 18.66 3.60 -3.21
CA THR A 262 19.28 3.74 -4.54
C THR A 262 18.72 4.95 -5.28
N THR A 263 17.41 5.14 -5.24
CA THR A 263 16.69 6.26 -5.87
C THR A 263 17.09 7.60 -5.27
N ARG A 264 17.34 7.67 -3.95
CA ARG A 264 17.82 8.91 -3.30
C ARG A 264 19.20 9.33 -3.79
N ILE A 265 20.05 8.36 -4.14
CA ILE A 265 21.42 8.63 -4.64
C ILE A 265 21.39 9.04 -6.12
N GLN A 266 20.56 8.37 -6.92
CA GLN A 266 20.62 8.47 -8.39
C GLN A 266 19.49 9.33 -8.99
N GLY A 267 18.45 9.63 -8.22
CA GLY A 267 17.18 10.15 -8.71
C GLY A 267 16.30 9.03 -9.30
N PHE A 268 15.03 9.35 -9.55
CA PHE A 268 14.12 8.46 -10.26
C PHE A 268 14.55 8.27 -11.72
N ILE A 269 14.48 7.03 -12.20
CA ILE A 269 14.73 6.73 -13.61
C ILE A 269 13.53 7.16 -14.44
N GLN A 270 13.81 7.97 -15.46
CA GLN A 270 12.83 8.45 -16.43
C GLN A 270 12.93 7.65 -17.73
N ALA A 271 11.87 7.65 -18.53
CA ALA A 271 11.85 6.92 -19.80
C ALA A 271 12.98 7.36 -20.74
N SER A 272 13.33 8.65 -20.73
CA SER A 272 14.34 9.25 -21.61
C SER A 272 15.79 8.94 -21.25
N ASN A 273 16.08 8.50 -20.03
CA ASN A 273 17.44 8.27 -19.54
C ASN A 273 17.63 6.84 -18.98
N MET A 274 16.77 5.91 -19.41
CA MET A 274 16.73 4.57 -18.84
C MET A 274 17.93 3.72 -19.27
N THR A 275 18.80 3.42 -18.30
CA THR A 275 19.90 2.46 -18.45
C THR A 275 19.70 1.19 -17.63
N ASP A 276 18.82 1.22 -16.62
CA ASP A 276 18.48 0.07 -15.78
C ASP A 276 16.96 -0.11 -15.70
N SER A 277 16.44 -1.02 -16.53
CA SER A 277 15.03 -1.42 -16.55
C SER A 277 14.58 -2.07 -15.24
N ASN A 278 15.46 -2.83 -14.55
CA ASN A 278 15.10 -3.49 -13.30
C ASN A 278 14.89 -2.45 -12.20
N GLN A 279 15.85 -1.52 -12.03
CA GLN A 279 15.71 -0.44 -11.05
C GLN A 279 14.48 0.43 -11.36
N ALA A 280 14.27 0.81 -12.63
CA ALA A 280 13.11 1.62 -13.02
C ALA A 280 11.78 0.92 -12.71
N LEU A 281 11.66 -0.37 -13.03
CA LEU A 281 10.45 -1.13 -12.70
C LEU A 281 10.33 -1.40 -11.19
N SER A 282 11.43 -1.47 -10.42
CA SER A 282 11.36 -1.56 -8.95
C SER A 282 10.90 -0.24 -8.32
N GLU A 283 11.34 0.91 -8.83
CA GLU A 283 10.85 2.23 -8.40
C GLU A 283 9.34 2.35 -8.59
N LYS A 284 8.85 2.00 -9.79
CA LYS A 284 7.40 2.03 -10.06
C LYS A 284 6.65 1.07 -9.14
N PHE A 285 7.17 -0.14 -8.87
CA PHE A 285 6.56 -1.05 -7.90
C PHE A 285 6.44 -0.43 -6.52
N CYS A 286 7.50 0.18 -6.00
CA CYS A 286 7.50 0.75 -4.65
C CYS A 286 6.53 1.94 -4.51
N GLU A 287 6.38 2.74 -5.57
CA GLU A 287 5.32 3.74 -5.64
C GLU A 287 3.91 3.11 -5.61
N ALA A 288 3.69 2.01 -6.37
CA ALA A 288 2.41 1.30 -6.36
C ALA A 288 2.10 0.66 -5.01
N ARG A 289 3.10 0.04 -4.36
CA ARG A 289 2.97 -0.55 -3.03
C ARG A 289 2.53 0.50 -2.00
N GLY A 290 3.22 1.63 -1.93
CA GLY A 290 2.87 2.73 -1.02
C GLY A 290 1.47 3.29 -1.28
N TYR A 291 1.10 3.46 -2.56
CA TYR A 291 -0.24 3.90 -2.94
C TYR A 291 -1.31 2.87 -2.55
N ALA A 292 -1.07 1.59 -2.78
CA ALA A 292 -2.02 0.52 -2.49
C ALA A 292 -2.26 0.35 -0.98
N ILE A 293 -1.23 0.51 -0.14
CA ILE A 293 -1.37 0.57 1.32
C ILE A 293 -2.33 1.68 1.73
N THR A 294 -2.14 2.88 1.17
CA THR A 294 -2.95 4.06 1.49
C THR A 294 -4.39 3.90 1.00
N GLN A 295 -4.57 3.46 -0.25
CA GLN A 295 -5.90 3.23 -0.82
C GLN A 295 -6.67 2.14 -0.09
N GLY A 296 -6.03 1.01 0.20
CA GLY A 296 -6.66 -0.08 0.94
C GLY A 296 -7.13 0.36 2.32
N GLY A 297 -6.36 1.20 3.02
CA GLY A 297 -6.80 1.83 4.29
C GLY A 297 -8.00 2.76 4.11
N SER A 298 -8.02 3.57 3.05
CA SER A 298 -9.16 4.45 2.74
C SER A 298 -10.43 3.67 2.42
N VAL A 299 -10.33 2.54 1.70
CA VAL A 299 -11.47 1.68 1.40
C VAL A 299 -11.93 0.94 2.66
N ALA A 300 -11.01 0.39 3.44
CA ALA A 300 -11.31 -0.27 4.71
C ALA A 300 -12.08 0.65 5.68
N SER A 301 -11.73 1.94 5.74
CA SER A 301 -12.40 2.92 6.61
C SER A 301 -13.88 3.17 6.31
N GLN A 302 -14.37 2.72 5.15
CA GLN A 302 -15.78 2.82 4.77
C GLN A 302 -16.65 1.75 5.44
N PHE A 303 -16.02 0.73 6.04
CA PHE A 303 -16.69 -0.39 6.69
C PHE A 303 -16.53 -0.30 8.21
N GLN A 304 -17.57 -0.68 8.95
CA GLN A 304 -17.53 -0.80 10.42
C GLN A 304 -16.97 -2.17 10.84
N VAL A 305 -15.76 -2.49 10.38
CA VAL A 305 -15.09 -3.80 10.62
C VAL A 305 -13.70 -3.54 11.19
N SER A 306 -13.26 -4.36 12.16
CA SER A 306 -11.93 -4.23 12.75
C SER A 306 -10.82 -4.65 11.78
N GLU A 307 -9.60 -4.13 11.97
CA GLU A 307 -8.45 -4.50 11.13
C GLU A 307 -8.11 -6.00 11.23
N THR A 308 -8.31 -6.62 12.40
CA THR A 308 -8.14 -8.06 12.60
C THR A 308 -9.14 -8.87 11.78
N GLU A 309 -10.41 -8.46 11.76
CA GLU A 309 -11.43 -9.14 10.96
C GLU A 309 -11.16 -8.99 9.46
N LEU A 310 -10.74 -7.80 9.00
CA LEU A 310 -10.33 -7.58 7.61
C LEU A 310 -9.10 -8.42 7.23
N THR A 311 -8.16 -8.60 8.15
CA THR A 311 -6.98 -9.44 7.93
C THR A 311 -7.38 -10.90 7.77
N SER A 312 -8.18 -11.45 8.68
CA SER A 312 -8.69 -12.84 8.58
C SER A 312 -9.52 -13.06 7.32
N LEU A 313 -10.28 -12.05 6.88
CA LEU A 313 -11.00 -12.11 5.62
C LEU A 313 -10.05 -12.16 4.41
N CYS A 314 -8.98 -11.37 4.43
CA CYS A 314 -7.97 -11.41 3.37
C CYS A 314 -7.16 -12.70 3.36
N GLU A 315 -6.92 -13.33 4.52
CA GLU A 315 -6.34 -14.67 4.61
C GLU A 315 -7.27 -15.74 3.99
N GLN A 316 -8.59 -15.63 4.21
CA GLN A 316 -9.57 -16.51 3.59
C GLN A 316 -9.59 -16.33 2.06
N ILE A 317 -9.54 -15.09 1.57
CA ILE A 317 -9.43 -14.80 0.14
C ILE A 317 -8.13 -15.37 -0.42
N GLN A 318 -6.99 -15.16 0.24
CA GLN A 318 -5.70 -15.74 -0.15
C GLN A 318 -5.80 -17.27 -0.28
N GLY A 319 -6.40 -17.95 0.70
CA GLY A 319 -6.63 -19.39 0.66
C GLY A 319 -7.45 -19.84 -0.56
N GLY A 320 -8.48 -19.07 -0.94
CA GLY A 320 -9.26 -19.32 -2.14
C GLY A 320 -8.46 -19.17 -3.45
N TYR A 321 -7.51 -18.22 -3.49
CA TYR A 321 -6.66 -17.97 -4.67
C TYR A 321 -5.42 -18.86 -4.76
N ALA A 322 -5.13 -19.71 -3.77
CA ALA A 322 -3.93 -20.56 -3.74
C ALA A 322 -3.74 -21.38 -5.03
N GLY A 323 -4.81 -21.92 -5.60
CA GLY A 323 -4.76 -22.65 -6.87
C GLY A 323 -4.37 -21.78 -8.07
N VAL A 324 -4.84 -20.54 -8.11
CA VAL A 324 -4.48 -19.57 -9.15
C VAL A 324 -3.01 -19.17 -9.00
N LEU A 325 -2.57 -18.85 -7.78
CA LEU A 325 -1.18 -18.49 -7.45
C LEU A 325 -0.19 -19.59 -7.89
N ALA A 326 -0.52 -20.85 -7.65
CA ALA A 326 0.34 -21.99 -8.03
C ALA A 326 0.58 -22.09 -9.55
N THR A 327 -0.40 -21.68 -10.37
CA THR A 327 -0.30 -21.71 -11.84
C THR A 327 0.24 -20.42 -12.43
N LEU A 328 0.24 -19.33 -11.67
CA LEU A 328 0.59 -17.99 -12.15
C LEU A 328 1.95 -17.91 -12.87
N PRO A 329 3.03 -18.61 -12.44
CA PRO A 329 4.32 -18.53 -13.11
C PRO A 329 4.36 -19.14 -14.52
N THR A 330 3.38 -19.99 -14.88
CA THR A 330 3.41 -20.80 -16.10
C THR A 330 2.17 -20.66 -16.97
N ALA A 331 1.02 -20.28 -16.41
CA ALA A 331 -0.23 -20.11 -17.14
C ALA A 331 -0.24 -18.84 -18.01
N GLN A 332 -1.07 -18.84 -19.05
CA GLN A 332 -1.28 -17.66 -19.88
C GLN A 332 -2.12 -16.62 -19.13
N GLU A 333 -1.85 -15.33 -19.35
CA GLU A 333 -2.55 -14.21 -18.70
C GLU A 333 -4.09 -14.35 -18.78
N ALA A 334 -4.62 -14.64 -19.96
CA ALA A 334 -6.07 -14.81 -20.16
C ALA A 334 -6.66 -15.99 -19.34
N GLN A 335 -5.90 -17.08 -19.19
CA GLN A 335 -6.31 -18.23 -18.38
C GLN A 335 -6.30 -17.87 -16.89
N VAL A 336 -5.28 -17.14 -16.43
CA VAL A 336 -5.22 -16.64 -15.04
C VAL A 336 -6.40 -15.75 -14.75
N VAL A 337 -6.70 -14.76 -15.61
CA VAL A 337 -7.86 -13.86 -15.40
C VAL A 337 -9.19 -14.63 -15.38
N ALA A 338 -9.35 -15.64 -16.25
CA ALA A 338 -10.54 -16.50 -16.23
C ALA A 338 -10.65 -17.31 -14.93
N SER A 339 -9.55 -17.92 -14.48
CA SER A 339 -9.48 -18.64 -13.21
C SER A 339 -9.75 -17.72 -12.02
N SER A 340 -9.23 -16.49 -12.03
CA SER A 340 -9.51 -15.49 -10.98
C SER A 340 -10.99 -15.16 -10.89
N ARG A 341 -11.70 -15.01 -12.01
CA ARG A 341 -13.16 -14.81 -12.03
C ARG A 341 -13.91 -16.02 -11.46
N SER A 342 -13.49 -17.23 -11.84
CA SER A 342 -14.08 -18.47 -11.29
C SER A 342 -13.86 -18.57 -9.77
N THR A 343 -12.66 -18.28 -9.29
CA THR A 343 -12.34 -18.28 -7.86
C THR A 343 -13.13 -17.20 -7.11
N ALA A 344 -13.22 -15.98 -7.63
CA ALA A 344 -14.05 -14.92 -7.04
C ALA A 344 -15.51 -15.38 -6.90
N ALA A 345 -16.09 -15.98 -7.94
CA ALA A 345 -17.44 -16.50 -7.89
C ALA A 345 -17.63 -17.62 -6.84
N GLN A 346 -16.65 -18.53 -6.69
CA GLN A 346 -16.67 -19.57 -5.67
C GLN A 346 -16.60 -19.02 -4.24
N LEU A 347 -15.91 -17.88 -4.05
CA LEU A 347 -15.87 -17.14 -2.79
C LEU A 347 -17.14 -16.29 -2.55
N GLY A 348 -18.12 -16.33 -3.46
CA GLY A 348 -19.33 -15.50 -3.38
C GLY A 348 -19.12 -14.05 -3.83
N LEU A 349 -17.95 -13.71 -4.35
CA LEU A 349 -17.59 -12.37 -4.85
C LEU A 349 -18.04 -12.19 -6.31
N THR A 350 -19.35 -12.14 -6.52
CA THR A 350 -19.97 -12.06 -7.85
C THR A 350 -20.22 -10.63 -8.34
N ASP A 351 -20.36 -9.67 -7.42
CA ASP A 351 -20.50 -8.24 -7.74
C ASP A 351 -19.12 -7.59 -7.98
N PRO A 352 -18.84 -7.02 -9.17
CA PRO A 352 -17.53 -6.45 -9.48
C PRO A 352 -17.09 -5.31 -8.54
N ALA A 353 -18.01 -4.49 -8.04
CA ALA A 353 -17.66 -3.39 -7.14
C ALA A 353 -17.22 -3.91 -5.77
N THR A 354 -17.94 -4.89 -5.25
CA THR A 354 -17.63 -5.59 -4.00
C THR A 354 -16.30 -6.35 -4.11
N THR A 355 -16.10 -7.10 -5.20
CA THR A 355 -14.84 -7.80 -5.47
C THR A 355 -13.66 -6.82 -5.55
N ALA A 356 -13.87 -5.65 -6.17
CA ALA A 356 -12.86 -4.61 -6.23
C ALA A 356 -12.53 -4.00 -4.85
N ALA A 357 -13.55 -3.76 -4.01
CA ALA A 357 -13.33 -3.25 -2.65
C ALA A 357 -12.48 -4.22 -1.81
N TYR A 358 -12.81 -5.51 -1.83
CA TYR A 358 -12.01 -6.53 -1.16
C TYR A 358 -10.60 -6.66 -1.74
N GLY A 359 -10.47 -6.62 -3.06
CA GLY A 359 -9.16 -6.61 -3.73
C GLY A 359 -8.27 -5.47 -3.24
N GLN A 360 -8.78 -4.24 -3.19
CA GLN A 360 -8.04 -3.07 -2.72
C GLN A 360 -7.63 -3.17 -1.24
N ILE A 361 -8.55 -3.63 -0.38
CA ILE A 361 -8.27 -3.85 1.04
C ILE A 361 -7.15 -4.88 1.20
N CYS A 362 -7.25 -6.03 0.52
CA CYS A 362 -6.29 -7.12 0.67
C CYS A 362 -4.92 -6.82 0.05
N ILE A 363 -4.85 -6.04 -1.03
CA ILE A 363 -3.55 -5.51 -1.51
C ILE A 363 -2.92 -4.63 -0.42
N GLY A 364 -3.70 -3.74 0.18
CA GLY A 364 -3.21 -2.83 1.21
C GLY A 364 -2.75 -3.55 2.49
N ILE A 365 -3.55 -4.48 3.01
CA ILE A 365 -3.19 -5.30 4.19
C ILE A 365 -1.98 -6.17 3.87
N GLY A 366 -2.00 -6.90 2.74
CA GLY A 366 -0.92 -7.78 2.33
C GLY A 366 0.43 -7.05 2.31
N TYR A 367 0.49 -5.88 1.68
CA TYR A 367 1.73 -5.10 1.69
C TYR A 367 2.12 -4.52 3.05
N ARG A 368 1.17 -4.13 3.91
CA ARG A 368 1.49 -3.68 5.28
C ARG A 368 2.09 -4.80 6.12
N LEU A 369 1.57 -6.02 5.98
CA LEU A 369 1.99 -7.21 6.70
C LEU A 369 3.17 -7.95 6.04
N ASP A 370 3.67 -7.45 4.90
CA ASP A 370 4.68 -8.13 4.08
C ASP A 370 4.27 -9.56 3.69
N ASN A 371 2.95 -9.77 3.55
CA ASN A 371 2.35 -10.99 3.03
C ASN A 371 2.05 -10.79 1.53
N GLU A 372 3.03 -11.18 0.72
CA GLU A 372 2.99 -10.98 -0.73
C GLU A 372 1.92 -11.84 -1.43
N GLU A 373 1.61 -13.02 -0.91
CA GLU A 373 0.55 -13.88 -1.44
C GLU A 373 -0.83 -13.26 -1.23
N MET A 374 -1.07 -12.62 -0.08
CA MET A 374 -2.29 -11.87 0.20
C MET A 374 -2.41 -10.69 -0.76
N ALA A 375 -1.33 -9.92 -0.92
CA ALA A 375 -1.34 -8.77 -1.82
C ALA A 375 -1.60 -9.19 -3.27
N LEU A 376 -0.96 -10.25 -3.72
CA LEU A 376 -1.15 -10.81 -5.06
C LEU A 376 -2.55 -11.39 -5.26
N SER A 377 -3.12 -12.05 -4.24
CA SER A 377 -4.51 -12.53 -4.27
C SER A 377 -5.51 -11.38 -4.40
N GLY A 378 -5.26 -10.27 -3.70
CA GLY A 378 -6.05 -9.04 -3.85
C GLY A 378 -5.94 -8.47 -5.28
N ALA A 379 -4.76 -8.47 -5.88
CA ALA A 379 -4.59 -8.04 -7.28
C ALA A 379 -5.31 -8.97 -8.28
N LEU A 380 -5.32 -10.29 -8.03
CA LEU A 380 -6.10 -11.25 -8.81
C LEU A 380 -7.61 -11.02 -8.66
N ALA A 381 -8.08 -10.65 -7.47
CA ALA A 381 -9.47 -10.23 -7.26
C ALA A 381 -9.81 -8.94 -8.02
N MET A 382 -8.90 -7.97 -8.07
CA MET A 382 -9.08 -6.76 -8.91
C MET A 382 -9.22 -7.11 -10.39
N LEU A 383 -8.42 -8.05 -10.88
CA LEU A 383 -8.52 -8.55 -12.26
C LEU A 383 -9.83 -9.30 -12.50
N ALA A 384 -10.30 -10.07 -11.53
CA ALA A 384 -11.63 -10.71 -11.57
C ALA A 384 -12.75 -9.66 -11.67
N ALA A 385 -12.62 -8.53 -10.96
CA ALA A 385 -13.50 -7.38 -11.02
C ALA A 385 -13.38 -6.54 -12.33
N GLY A 386 -12.53 -6.95 -13.27
CA GLY A 386 -12.33 -6.25 -14.54
C GLY A 386 -11.38 -5.04 -14.47
N GLN A 387 -10.67 -4.84 -13.36
CA GLN A 387 -9.73 -3.74 -13.17
C GLN A 387 -8.36 -4.09 -13.76
N ALA A 388 -8.28 -4.14 -15.09
CA ALA A 388 -7.10 -4.54 -15.85
C ALA A 388 -5.78 -3.84 -15.43
N PRO A 389 -5.74 -2.55 -15.03
CA PRO A 389 -4.50 -1.91 -14.60
C PRO A 389 -3.82 -2.55 -13.38
N TYR A 390 -4.54 -3.36 -12.57
CA TYR A 390 -3.94 -4.13 -11.48
C TYR A 390 -3.05 -5.28 -11.96
N GLY A 391 -3.06 -5.61 -13.25
CA GLY A 391 -2.09 -6.52 -13.87
C GLY A 391 -0.64 -6.05 -13.67
N GLU A 392 -0.42 -4.75 -13.46
CA GLU A 392 0.89 -4.21 -13.12
C GLU A 392 1.49 -4.85 -11.85
N ILE A 393 0.67 -5.06 -10.80
CA ILE A 393 1.10 -5.73 -9.57
C ILE A 393 1.50 -7.17 -9.87
N VAL A 394 0.71 -7.89 -10.66
CA VAL A 394 1.01 -9.26 -11.07
C VAL A 394 2.36 -9.34 -11.79
N GLY A 395 2.63 -8.39 -12.69
CA GLY A 395 3.93 -8.27 -13.35
C GLY A 395 5.08 -8.10 -12.36
N HIS A 396 4.93 -7.22 -11.36
CA HIS A 396 5.95 -7.01 -10.34
C HIS A 396 6.23 -8.24 -9.48
N HIS A 397 5.17 -8.92 -9.02
CA HIS A 397 5.31 -10.14 -8.23
C HIS A 397 6.00 -11.25 -9.01
N LEU A 398 5.66 -11.43 -10.30
CA LEU A 398 6.32 -12.40 -11.16
C LEU A 398 7.77 -12.03 -11.46
N ARG A 399 8.09 -10.75 -11.65
CA ARG A 399 9.47 -10.33 -11.94
C ARG A 399 10.39 -10.53 -10.72
N GLU A 400 9.93 -10.12 -9.55
CA GLU A 400 10.75 -10.06 -8.32
C GLU A 400 10.64 -11.33 -7.46
N GLY A 401 9.63 -12.17 -7.70
CA GLY A 401 9.38 -13.37 -6.91
C GLY A 401 8.68 -13.13 -5.58
N PHE A 402 7.81 -12.10 -5.52
CA PHE A 402 7.02 -11.79 -4.33
C PHE A 402 5.81 -12.72 -4.23
N GLY A 403 5.81 -13.64 -3.27
CA GLY A 403 4.70 -14.58 -3.04
C GLY A 403 4.50 -15.64 -4.13
N VAL A 404 5.33 -15.64 -5.18
CA VAL A 404 5.36 -16.63 -6.26
C VAL A 404 6.78 -16.83 -6.76
N ALA A 405 7.02 -17.91 -7.51
CA ALA A 405 8.33 -18.11 -8.14
C ALA A 405 8.65 -16.97 -9.14
N ALA A 406 9.86 -16.43 -9.05
CA ALA A 406 10.32 -15.40 -9.97
C ALA A 406 10.39 -15.95 -11.42
N THR A 407 9.68 -15.30 -12.33
CA THR A 407 9.65 -15.59 -13.77
C THR A 407 9.52 -14.27 -14.56
N PRO A 408 10.62 -13.51 -14.74
CA PRO A 408 10.61 -12.23 -15.45
C PRO A 408 10.00 -12.32 -16.87
N ALA A 409 10.17 -13.46 -17.55
CA ALA A 409 9.59 -13.68 -18.87
C ALA A 409 8.05 -13.68 -18.84
N ALA A 410 7.43 -14.24 -17.80
CA ALA A 410 5.97 -14.25 -17.64
C ALA A 410 5.42 -12.90 -17.17
N ALA A 411 6.24 -11.99 -16.64
CA ALA A 411 5.82 -10.67 -16.18
C ALA A 411 5.49 -9.70 -17.33
N ALA A 412 6.18 -9.80 -18.46
CA ALA A 412 6.08 -8.82 -19.55
C ALA A 412 4.67 -8.67 -20.17
N PRO A 413 3.90 -9.76 -20.42
CA PRO A 413 2.50 -9.65 -20.87
C PRO A 413 1.63 -8.81 -19.92
N TRP A 414 1.73 -9.04 -18.61
CA TRP A 414 0.96 -8.33 -17.59
C TRP A 414 1.19 -6.82 -17.60
N TYR A 415 2.45 -6.39 -17.70
CA TYR A 415 2.76 -4.96 -17.85
C TYR A 415 2.18 -4.39 -19.13
N ARG A 416 2.30 -5.11 -20.26
CA ARG A 416 1.80 -4.62 -21.55
C ARG A 416 0.29 -4.44 -21.55
N SER A 417 -0.44 -5.40 -20.97
CA SER A 417 -1.90 -5.35 -20.86
C SER A 417 -2.36 -4.26 -19.90
N ALA A 418 -1.72 -4.13 -18.73
CA ALA A 418 -2.05 -3.08 -17.76
C ALA A 418 -1.82 -1.68 -18.33
N MET A 419 -0.66 -1.43 -18.96
CA MET A 419 -0.37 -0.14 -19.60
C MET A 419 -1.28 0.11 -20.81
N GLY A 420 -1.61 -0.94 -21.57
CA GLY A 420 -2.53 -0.85 -22.70
C GLY A 420 -3.94 -0.45 -22.28
N ALA A 421 -4.41 -0.96 -21.14
CA ALA A 421 -5.69 -0.56 -20.57
C ALA A 421 -5.69 0.93 -20.17
N LEU A 422 -4.60 1.43 -19.57
CA LEU A 422 -4.46 2.85 -19.21
C LEU A 422 -4.44 3.76 -20.45
N GLU A 423 -3.73 3.36 -21.50
CA GLU A 423 -3.70 4.08 -22.79
C GLU A 423 -5.08 4.11 -23.46
N GLN A 424 -5.94 3.11 -23.21
CA GLN A 424 -7.32 3.03 -23.67
C GLN A 424 -8.32 3.77 -22.75
N GLY A 425 -7.85 4.42 -21.69
CA GLY A 425 -8.69 5.24 -20.81
C GLY A 425 -9.25 4.51 -19.58
N ALA A 426 -8.70 3.35 -19.22
CA ALA A 426 -9.04 2.71 -17.94
C ALA A 426 -8.63 3.61 -16.76
N THR A 427 -9.35 3.48 -15.64
CA THR A 427 -9.03 4.20 -14.40
C THR A 427 -7.64 3.80 -13.88
N PRO A 428 -6.75 4.76 -13.58
CA PRO A 428 -5.44 4.44 -13.02
C PRO A 428 -5.53 3.70 -11.69
N ALA A 429 -4.87 2.54 -11.59
CA ALA A 429 -4.81 1.76 -10.36
C ALA A 429 -3.83 2.35 -9.33
N PHE A 430 -2.74 2.99 -9.79
CA PHE A 430 -1.66 3.49 -8.95
C PHE A 430 -1.24 4.89 -9.38
N VAL A 431 -0.93 5.74 -8.39
CA VAL A 431 -0.41 7.11 -8.55
C VAL A 431 -1.06 7.87 -9.72
N PRO A 432 -2.37 8.17 -9.67
CA PRO A 432 -3.12 8.72 -10.81
C PRO A 432 -2.57 10.06 -11.34
N SER A 433 -1.80 10.79 -10.53
CA SER A 433 -1.17 12.05 -10.93
C SER A 433 -0.04 11.90 -11.93
N THR A 434 0.61 10.74 -12.00
CA THR A 434 1.78 10.47 -12.85
C THR A 434 1.53 9.34 -13.84
N THR A 435 0.27 9.00 -14.12
CA THR A 435 -0.08 7.87 -14.99
C THR A 435 0.62 7.90 -16.35
N ALA A 436 0.71 9.06 -16.99
CA ALA A 436 1.39 9.18 -18.29
C ALA A 436 2.90 8.86 -18.19
N GLU A 437 3.58 9.39 -17.17
CA GLU A 437 4.98 9.10 -16.88
C GLU A 437 5.18 7.62 -16.54
N ARG A 438 4.33 7.06 -15.68
CA ARG A 438 4.37 5.65 -15.29
C ARG A 438 4.26 4.72 -16.49
N VAL A 439 3.32 4.99 -17.39
CA VAL A 439 3.17 4.27 -18.66
C VAL A 439 4.45 4.36 -19.48
N GLN A 440 5.01 5.56 -19.66
CA GLN A 440 6.24 5.76 -20.43
C GLN A 440 7.44 5.00 -19.85
N VAL A 441 7.65 5.06 -18.53
CA VAL A 441 8.75 4.37 -17.85
C VAL A 441 8.62 2.86 -18.00
N ILE A 442 7.42 2.30 -17.75
CA ILE A 442 7.21 0.85 -17.84
C ILE A 442 7.37 0.38 -19.30
N ARG A 443 6.85 1.13 -20.28
CA ARG A 443 7.03 0.81 -21.71
C ARG A 443 8.49 0.83 -22.13
N ALA A 444 9.25 1.85 -21.71
CA ALA A 444 10.68 1.95 -22.00
C ALA A 444 11.48 0.79 -21.38
N ALA A 445 11.16 0.39 -20.15
CA ALA A 445 11.82 -0.73 -19.49
C ALA A 445 11.61 -2.06 -20.23
N LEU A 446 10.37 -2.33 -20.65
CA LEU A 446 10.05 -3.52 -21.44
C LEU A 446 10.77 -3.53 -22.79
N GLN A 447 10.88 -2.38 -23.44
CA GLN A 447 11.62 -2.25 -24.70
C GLN A 447 13.11 -2.52 -24.50
N LEU A 448 13.71 -1.97 -23.44
CA LEU A 448 15.12 -2.21 -23.10
C LEU A 448 15.39 -3.69 -22.81
N ASP A 449 14.51 -4.36 -22.07
CA ASP A 449 14.62 -5.79 -21.79
C ASP A 449 14.53 -6.63 -23.07
N GLN A 450 13.62 -6.27 -23.98
CA GLN A 450 13.49 -6.93 -25.27
C GLN A 450 14.74 -6.74 -26.15
N GLN A 451 15.33 -5.55 -26.16
CA GLN A 451 16.58 -5.27 -26.88
C GLN A 451 17.76 -6.08 -26.34
N ARG A 452 17.85 -6.19 -25.01
CA ARG A 452 18.86 -7.03 -24.34
C ARG A 452 18.68 -8.50 -24.66
N ALA A 453 17.44 -9.00 -24.63
CA ALA A 453 17.12 -10.39 -24.96
C ALA A 453 17.39 -10.75 -26.44
N SER A 454 17.21 -9.80 -27.35
CA SER A 454 17.41 -10.00 -28.79
C SER A 454 18.87 -9.79 -29.26
N GLY A 455 19.78 -9.40 -28.36
CA GLY A 455 21.18 -9.12 -28.71
C GLY A 455 21.37 -7.92 -29.65
N ALA A 456 20.32 -7.10 -29.83
CA ALA A 456 20.31 -5.94 -30.73
C ALA A 456 20.91 -4.67 -30.12
N GLY A 457 21.47 -4.76 -28.91
CA GLY A 457 22.29 -3.70 -28.34
C GLY A 457 23.67 -3.69 -29.00
N ASN A 458 23.96 -2.65 -29.77
CA ASN A 458 25.28 -2.37 -30.35
C ASN A 458 26.41 -2.76 -29.38
N GLY A 459 27.40 -3.48 -29.91
CA GLY A 459 28.45 -4.18 -29.17
C GLY A 459 29.06 -3.42 -27.99
N LEU A 460 28.57 -3.74 -26.79
CA LEU A 460 29.37 -3.67 -25.58
C LEU A 460 30.12 -5.01 -25.45
N PRO A 461 31.39 -5.02 -25.03
CA PRO A 461 32.15 -6.26 -24.88
C PRO A 461 31.38 -7.21 -23.96
N LYS A 462 31.18 -8.46 -24.39
CA LYS A 462 30.82 -9.55 -23.47
C LYS A 462 31.80 -9.46 -22.30
N LEU A 463 31.30 -9.23 -21.09
CA LEU A 463 32.09 -9.45 -19.88
C LEU A 463 32.47 -10.93 -19.89
N ILE A 464 33.71 -11.21 -20.29
CA ILE A 464 34.34 -12.50 -20.05
C ILE A 464 34.38 -12.62 -18.53
N PRO A 465 33.88 -13.71 -17.92
CA PRO A 465 34.08 -13.94 -16.51
C PRO A 465 35.59 -14.04 -16.28
N THR A 466 36.20 -13.00 -15.72
CA THR A 466 37.52 -13.14 -15.12
C THR A 466 37.31 -14.06 -13.92
N ALA A 467 37.63 -15.34 -14.13
CA ALA A 467 37.91 -16.26 -13.05
C ALA A 467 39.10 -15.70 -12.26
N ALA A 468 38.82 -14.83 -11.30
CA ALA A 468 39.75 -14.53 -10.24
C ALA A 468 39.90 -15.84 -9.43
N ARG A 469 40.93 -16.62 -9.78
CA ARG A 469 41.42 -17.68 -8.90
C ARG A 469 41.89 -16.99 -7.63
N LEU A 470 41.09 -17.10 -6.57
CA LEU A 470 41.55 -16.86 -5.22
C LEU A 470 42.76 -17.79 -4.97
N PRO A 471 43.90 -17.30 -4.47
CA PRO A 471 44.98 -18.17 -4.05
C PRO A 471 44.50 -19.03 -2.88
N ALA A 472 44.66 -20.35 -3.01
CA ALA A 472 44.35 -21.29 -1.96
C ALA A 472 45.24 -21.02 -0.74
N LEU A 473 44.64 -20.63 0.38
CA LEU A 473 45.29 -20.61 1.69
C LEU A 473 45.53 -22.06 2.12
N THR A 474 46.79 -22.51 2.02
CA THR A 474 47.23 -23.76 2.62
C THR A 474 47.32 -23.58 4.13
N VAL A 475 46.41 -24.23 4.87
CA VAL A 475 46.51 -24.37 6.32
C VAL A 475 47.54 -25.46 6.62
N THR A 476 48.76 -25.08 7.00
CA THR A 476 49.70 -25.99 7.64
C THR A 476 49.31 -26.13 9.12
N LYS A 477 48.95 -27.35 9.50
CA LYS A 477 48.64 -27.73 10.88
C LYS A 477 49.96 -28.00 11.63
N PRO A 478 50.11 -27.57 12.91
CA PRO A 478 51.19 -28.07 13.76
C PRO A 478 50.94 -29.54 14.15
#